data_AF-A0AAE1FMA1-F1
#
_entry.id   AF-A0AAE1FMA1-F1
#
_cell.length_a   1.000
_cell.length_b   1.000
_cell.length_c   1.000
_cell.angle_alpha   90.00
_cell.angle_beta   90.00
_cell.angle_gamma   90.00
#
_symmetry.space_group_name_H-M   'P 1'
#
loop_
_entity.id
_entity.type
_entity.pdbx_description
1 polymer ?
#
loop_
_entity_poly.entity_id
_entity_poly.type
_entity_poly.pdbx_seq_one_letter_code
_entity_poly.pdbx_strand_id
1 'polypeptide(L)'
;MPSDFGWTKEMLISLCVIVHEHKNLWDPRDERYMKTKLRQAAFRRVASTLRSLHPTFDLTGDQIRQKFKALKTYFVKEHRKVQNAPSGSEGKVEVKWELYPYLMFLSDTCTVSSQASWSMPSQTVRPSRKGTHGLCKLRRTRAQAARQTRAIDALLRLADSKVPKDPQEMMKHSLKHFVEASLVDIPYENVINYSVEVMQAIRDVRKKYISNSKPG
;
A
#
# COMPACT_ATOMS: atom_id res chain seq x y z
N MET A 1 20.34 21.34 11.85
CA MET A 1 20.05 19.98 11.32
C MET A 1 21.23 19.53 10.48
N PRO A 2 21.52 18.22 10.37
CA PRO A 2 22.36 17.74 9.28
C PRO A 2 21.65 18.07 7.96
N SER A 3 22.35 18.76 7.06
CA SER A 3 21.83 19.08 5.73
C SER A 3 21.90 17.83 4.86
N ASP A 4 20.89 16.96 4.97
CA ASP A 4 20.72 15.77 4.13
C ASP A 4 20.65 16.20 2.65
N PHE A 5 21.80 16.12 1.98
CA PHE A 5 22.10 16.74 0.70
C PHE A 5 21.03 16.38 -0.36
N GLY A 6 20.19 17.37 -0.71
CA GLY A 6 19.10 17.23 -1.69
C GLY A 6 17.66 17.29 -1.17
N TRP A 7 17.42 17.26 0.14
CA TRP A 7 16.04 17.41 0.68
C TRP A 7 15.68 18.87 0.92
N THR A 8 14.89 19.49 0.04
CA THR A 8 14.34 20.84 0.26
C THR A 8 13.18 20.84 1.27
N LYS A 9 12.84 22.01 1.81
CA LYS A 9 11.71 22.19 2.75
C LYS A 9 10.38 21.80 2.11
N GLU A 10 10.20 22.13 0.83
CA GLU A 10 9.00 21.92 0.03
C GLU A 10 8.77 20.42 -0.21
N MET A 11 9.84 19.68 -0.51
CA MET A 11 9.83 18.21 -0.61
C MET A 11 9.44 17.55 0.72
N LEU A 12 9.87 18.11 1.85
CA LEU A 12 9.54 17.60 3.19
C LEU A 12 8.10 17.89 3.60
N ILE A 13 7.57 19.07 3.24
CA ILE A 13 6.14 19.40 3.39
C ILE A 13 5.29 18.46 2.54
N SER A 14 5.63 18.32 1.25
CA SER A 14 4.96 17.39 0.31
C SER A 14 4.95 15.96 0.86
N LEU A 15 6.09 15.49 1.39
CA LEU A 15 6.20 14.17 2.02
C LEU A 15 5.27 14.01 3.22
N CYS A 16 5.17 15.01 4.11
CA CYS A 16 4.29 14.95 5.28
C CYS A 16 2.81 14.90 4.87
N VAL A 17 2.41 15.70 3.88
CA VAL A 17 1.03 15.75 3.36
C VAL A 17 0.64 14.41 2.73
N ILE A 18 1.44 13.88 1.80
CA ILE A 18 1.11 12.60 1.11
C ILE A 18 1.13 11.42 2.10
N VAL A 19 2.02 11.43 3.09
CA VAL A 19 2.03 10.37 4.12
C VAL A 19 0.82 10.48 5.06
N HIS A 20 0.33 11.68 5.38
CA HIS A 20 -0.87 11.88 6.20
C HIS A 20 -2.11 11.18 5.58
N GLU A 21 -2.30 11.28 4.27
CA GLU A 21 -3.39 10.62 3.55
C GLU A 21 -3.33 9.09 3.68
N HIS A 22 -2.12 8.52 3.68
CA HIS A 22 -1.88 7.08 3.80
C HIS A 22 -1.82 6.60 5.25
N LYS A 23 -2.99 6.54 5.92
CA LYS A 23 -3.16 6.06 7.32
C LYS A 23 -2.38 4.78 7.63
N ASN A 24 -2.36 3.82 6.71
CA ASN A 24 -1.63 2.54 6.84
C ASN A 24 -0.10 2.68 7.01
N LEU A 25 0.49 3.85 6.78
CA LEU A 25 1.90 4.14 7.03
C LEU A 25 2.18 4.62 8.46
N TRP A 26 1.20 5.25 9.12
CA TRP A 26 1.44 6.05 10.34
C TRP A 26 0.51 5.77 11.52
N ASP A 27 -0.71 5.28 11.29
CA ASP A 27 -1.69 4.96 12.34
C ASP A 27 -1.78 3.45 12.59
N PRO A 28 -1.09 2.90 13.60
CA PRO A 28 -1.49 0.88 13.97
C PRO A 28 -2.90 0.59 14.46
N ARG A 29 -3.83 1.55 14.36
CA ARG A 29 -5.28 1.26 14.34
C ARG A 29 -5.73 0.74 12.97
N ASP A 30 -5.02 1.07 11.88
CA ASP A 30 -5.31 0.57 10.54
C ASP A 30 -4.84 -0.89 10.38
N GLU A 31 -5.77 -1.79 10.03
CA GLU A 31 -5.55 -3.22 9.80
C GLU A 31 -4.51 -3.48 8.67
N ARG A 32 -4.29 -2.51 7.78
CA ARG A 32 -3.30 -2.52 6.69
C ARG A 32 -1.88 -2.20 7.18
N TYR A 33 -1.72 -1.60 8.36
CA TYR A 33 -0.44 -1.24 8.97
C TYR A 33 0.43 -2.46 9.26
N MET A 34 -0.14 -3.50 9.87
CA MET A 34 0.61 -4.71 10.23
C MET A 34 1.12 -5.46 8.99
N LYS A 35 0.47 -5.25 7.84
CA LYS A 35 0.77 -5.90 6.56
C LYS A 35 1.97 -5.22 5.89
N THR A 36 3.19 -5.59 6.28
CA THR A 36 4.45 -4.99 5.79
C THR A 36 4.54 -4.82 4.26
N LYS A 37 4.04 -5.77 3.47
CA LYS A 37 4.00 -5.65 2.00
C LYS A 37 3.16 -4.46 1.53
N LEU A 38 2.05 -4.14 2.20
CA LEU A 38 1.21 -2.97 1.90
C LEU A 38 1.91 -1.67 2.30
N ARG A 39 2.63 -1.64 3.44
CA ARG A 39 3.46 -0.47 3.81
C ARG A 39 4.57 -0.21 2.78
N GLN A 40 5.26 -1.26 2.32
CA GLN A 40 6.27 -1.13 1.26
C GLN A 40 5.66 -0.64 -0.06
N ALA A 41 4.51 -1.17 -0.47
CA ALA A 41 3.79 -0.71 -1.66
C ALA A 41 3.35 0.76 -1.53
N ALA A 42 2.83 1.16 -0.37
CA ALA A 42 2.44 2.55 -0.10
C ALA A 42 3.65 3.50 -0.12
N PHE A 43 4.79 3.15 0.48
CA PHE A 43 6.02 3.97 0.35
C PHE A 43 6.52 4.06 -1.10
N ARG A 44 6.30 3.05 -1.94
CA ARG A 44 6.58 3.13 -3.39
C ARG A 44 5.59 4.05 -4.13
N ARG A 45 4.32 4.09 -3.72
CA ARG A 45 3.35 5.10 -4.24
C ARG A 45 3.76 6.51 -3.85
N VAL A 46 4.07 6.78 -2.58
CA VAL A 46 4.62 8.07 -2.10
C VAL A 46 5.84 8.50 -2.93
N ALA A 47 6.73 7.56 -3.25
CA ALA A 47 7.90 7.81 -4.08
C ALA A 47 7.55 8.18 -5.53
N SER A 48 6.51 7.59 -6.11
CA SER A 48 6.00 7.98 -7.44
C SER A 48 5.39 9.38 -7.40
N THR A 49 4.51 9.66 -6.43
CA THR A 49 3.85 10.97 -6.29
C THR A 49 4.85 12.09 -6.04
N LEU A 50 5.82 11.90 -5.14
CA LEU A 50 6.87 12.88 -4.90
C LEU A 50 7.76 13.12 -6.12
N ARG A 51 8.04 12.09 -6.92
CA ARG A 51 8.80 12.22 -8.19
C ARG A 51 8.03 12.98 -9.26
N SER A 52 6.70 12.83 -9.32
CA SER A 52 5.84 13.62 -10.21
C SER A 52 5.79 15.11 -9.82
N LEU A 53 5.90 15.43 -8.52
CA LEU A 53 5.94 16.81 -8.01
C LEU A 53 7.35 17.42 -8.05
N HIS A 54 8.38 16.62 -7.84
CA HIS A 54 9.79 17.03 -7.73
C HIS A 54 10.68 16.13 -8.62
N PRO A 55 10.69 16.34 -9.95
CA PRO A 55 11.38 15.43 -10.90
C PRO A 55 12.90 15.41 -10.79
N THR A 56 13.50 16.32 -10.01
CA THR A 56 14.94 16.49 -9.84
C THR A 56 15.62 15.40 -9.01
N PHE A 57 14.86 14.54 -8.30
CA PHE A 57 15.42 13.46 -7.47
C PHE A 57 14.77 12.10 -7.74
N ASP A 58 15.60 11.10 -8.07
CA ASP A 58 15.22 9.68 -8.14
C ASP A 58 15.03 9.11 -6.71
N LEU A 59 13.91 9.46 -6.08
CA LEU A 59 13.57 8.97 -4.75
C LEU A 59 13.02 7.53 -4.80
N THR A 60 13.64 6.64 -4.03
CA THR A 60 13.14 5.29 -3.76
C THR A 60 12.23 5.25 -2.53
N GLY A 61 11.33 4.26 -2.47
CA GLY A 61 10.43 4.07 -1.33
C GLY A 61 11.17 3.84 0.00
N ASP A 62 12.35 3.22 0.00
CA ASP A 62 13.13 2.98 1.21
C ASP A 62 13.88 4.24 1.70
N GLN A 63 14.38 5.10 0.81
CA GLN A 63 14.90 6.43 1.19
C GLN A 63 13.79 7.28 1.83
N ILE A 64 12.59 7.31 1.24
CA ILE A 64 11.42 8.00 1.79
C ILE A 64 11.00 7.43 3.14
N ARG A 65 10.97 6.10 3.29
CA ARG A 65 10.70 5.42 4.56
C ARG A 65 11.74 5.79 5.64
N GLN A 66 13.02 5.85 5.28
CA GLN A 66 14.10 6.27 6.18
C GLN A 66 13.96 7.75 6.58
N LYS A 67 13.66 8.63 5.62
CA LYS A 67 13.45 10.05 5.87
C LYS A 67 12.23 10.30 6.75
N PHE A 68 11.10 9.66 6.49
CA PHE A 68 9.91 9.75 7.34
C PHE A 68 10.15 9.18 8.75
N LYS A 69 10.92 8.10 8.89
CA LYS A 69 11.36 7.60 10.20
C LYS A 69 12.18 8.65 10.96
N ALA A 70 13.08 9.37 10.29
CA ALA A 70 13.85 10.46 10.90
C ALA A 70 12.93 11.63 11.32
N LEU A 71 12.02 12.08 10.44
CA LEU A 71 11.02 13.10 10.74
C LEU A 71 10.15 12.74 11.96
N LYS A 72 9.58 11.53 12.00
CA LYS A 72 8.81 11.03 13.16
C LYS A 72 9.67 10.97 14.44
N THR A 73 10.93 10.57 14.33
CA THR A 73 11.85 10.52 15.48
C THR A 73 12.14 11.91 16.04
N TYR A 74 12.27 12.92 15.18
CA TYR A 74 12.44 14.31 15.63
C TYR A 74 11.14 14.91 16.17
N PHE A 75 10.01 14.66 15.51
CA PHE A 75 8.68 15.07 16.00
C PHE A 75 8.41 14.58 17.42
N VAL A 76 8.67 13.30 17.72
CA VAL A 76 8.51 12.74 19.08
C VAL A 76 9.38 13.48 20.11
N LYS A 77 10.58 13.96 19.73
CA LYS A 77 11.45 14.74 20.64
C LYS A 77 10.89 16.13 20.89
N GLU A 78 10.50 16.85 19.84
CA GLU A 78 9.97 18.22 19.99
C GLU A 78 8.60 18.23 20.67
N HIS A 79 7.70 17.29 20.31
CA HIS A 79 6.40 17.16 20.94
C HIS A 79 6.50 16.87 22.45
N ARG A 80 7.47 16.04 22.87
CA ARG A 80 7.76 15.82 24.30
C ARG A 80 8.27 17.06 25.02
N LYS A 81 9.02 17.96 24.37
CA LYS A 81 9.41 19.26 24.96
C LYS A 81 8.20 20.14 25.22
N VAL A 82 7.23 20.15 24.29
CA VAL A 82 5.98 20.90 24.44
C VAL A 82 5.10 20.31 25.54
N GLN A 83 4.94 18.98 25.58
CA GLN A 83 4.12 18.30 26.59
C GLN A 83 4.71 18.40 28.01
N ASN A 84 6.05 18.42 28.13
CA ASN A 84 6.74 18.54 29.41
C ASN A 84 7.06 20.01 29.78
N ALA A 85 6.46 20.99 29.10
CA ALA A 85 6.62 22.41 29.41
C ALA A 85 6.00 22.74 30.79
N PRO A 86 6.70 23.45 31.70
CA PRO A 86 6.11 23.86 32.97
C PRO A 86 4.90 24.78 32.77
N SER A 87 3.71 24.37 33.22
CA SER A 87 2.47 25.16 33.06
C SER A 87 2.45 26.48 33.84
N GLY A 88 3.49 26.79 34.62
CA GLY A 88 3.65 28.04 35.38
C GLY A 88 4.59 29.06 34.74
N SER A 89 5.21 28.79 33.58
CA SER A 89 6.00 29.79 32.85
C SER A 89 5.17 30.46 31.76
N GLU A 90 5.03 31.79 31.80
CA GLU A 90 4.21 32.58 30.86
C GLU A 90 4.67 32.48 29.39
N GLY A 91 5.91 32.03 29.16
CA GLY A 91 6.43 31.73 27.84
C GLY A 91 5.81 30.46 27.24
N LYS A 92 4.91 30.62 26.27
CA LYS A 92 4.49 29.52 25.37
C LYS A 92 5.72 28.87 24.73
N VAL A 93 5.85 27.55 24.82
CA VAL A 93 6.97 26.82 24.18
C VAL A 93 6.78 26.79 22.67
N GLU A 94 7.36 27.79 22.01
CA GLU A 94 7.35 27.93 20.55
C GLU A 94 8.22 26.86 19.88
N VAL A 95 7.58 25.97 19.12
CA VAL A 95 8.30 24.99 18.30
C VAL A 95 8.80 25.64 17.02
N LYS A 96 10.05 26.08 17.02
CA LYS A 96 10.77 26.69 15.88
C LYS A 96 11.01 25.75 14.69
N TRP A 97 10.30 24.63 14.60
CA TRP A 97 10.44 23.63 13.54
C TRP A 97 9.23 23.64 12.62
N GLU A 98 9.41 24.18 11.41
CA GLU A 98 8.35 24.48 10.45
C GLU A 98 7.56 23.25 9.96
N LEU A 99 8.13 22.05 10.08
CA LEU A 99 7.45 20.77 9.74
C LEU A 99 6.58 20.22 10.87
N TYR A 100 6.67 20.78 12.09
CA TYR A 100 5.89 20.37 13.25
C TYR A 100 4.37 20.36 13.02
N PRO A 101 3.72 21.44 12.49
CA PRO A 101 2.28 21.43 12.23
C PRO A 101 1.87 20.32 11.25
N TYR A 102 2.65 20.10 10.18
CA TYR A 102 2.41 19.05 9.19
C TYR A 102 2.53 17.62 9.73
N LEU A 103 3.08 17.44 10.94
CA LEU A 103 3.24 16.15 11.60
C LEU A 103 2.34 16.01 12.85
N MET A 104 1.49 17.00 13.16
CA MET A 104 0.62 16.98 14.35
C MET A 104 -0.33 15.77 14.39
N PHE A 105 -0.71 15.21 13.23
CA PHE A 105 -1.49 13.98 13.12
C PHE A 105 -0.83 12.76 13.80
N LEU A 106 0.49 12.80 14.04
CA LEU A 106 1.20 11.74 14.75
C LEU A 106 1.01 11.78 16.27
N SER A 107 0.52 12.87 16.86
CA SER A 107 0.43 13.08 18.32
C SER A 107 -0.33 11.95 19.03
N ASP A 108 -1.51 11.57 18.53
CA ASP A 108 -2.29 10.36 18.89
C ASP A 108 -1.42 9.10 19.07
N THR A 109 -0.43 8.92 18.19
CA THR A 109 0.42 7.73 18.12
C THR A 109 1.71 7.85 18.95
N CYS A 110 2.01 9.03 19.49
CA CYS A 110 3.27 9.30 20.19
C CYS A 110 3.20 8.97 21.70
N THR A 111 2.00 9.00 22.29
CA THR A 111 1.76 8.70 23.71
C THR A 111 2.06 7.24 24.06
N VAL A 112 1.68 6.29 23.19
CA VAL A 112 1.84 4.85 23.41
C VAL A 112 3.28 4.35 23.13
N SER A 113 4.09 5.13 22.39
CA SER A 113 5.37 4.68 21.84
C SER A 113 6.55 4.79 22.82
N SER A 114 6.53 4.02 23.92
CA SER A 114 7.72 3.78 24.75
C SER A 114 8.67 2.80 24.07
N GLN A 115 9.48 3.30 23.13
CA GLN A 115 10.63 2.65 22.47
C GLN A 115 10.37 1.30 21.73
N ALA A 116 9.12 0.83 21.66
CA ALA A 116 8.76 -0.49 21.12
C ALA A 116 8.93 -0.61 19.59
N SER A 117 10.07 -1.20 19.18
CA SER A 117 10.30 -1.96 17.94
C SER A 117 9.62 -1.47 16.64
N TRP A 118 10.26 -0.51 15.96
CA TRP A 118 10.17 -0.39 14.49
C TRP A 118 11.23 -1.22 13.75
N SER A 119 11.82 -2.18 14.45
CA SER A 119 12.69 -3.21 13.88
C SER A 119 11.81 -4.28 13.24
N MET A 120 11.70 -4.25 11.91
CA MET A 120 11.35 -5.47 11.18
C MET A 120 12.41 -6.54 11.49
N PRO A 121 12.02 -7.82 11.75
CA PRO A 121 13.00 -8.88 11.90
C PRO A 121 13.74 -9.07 10.58
N SER A 122 15.06 -8.82 10.58
CA SER A 122 15.93 -9.16 9.46
C SER A 122 15.84 -10.65 9.18
N GLN A 123 15.72 -11.04 7.90
CA GLN A 123 15.76 -12.45 7.51
C GLN A 123 17.20 -12.96 7.51
N THR A 124 17.74 -13.24 8.69
CA THR A 124 19.12 -13.71 8.88
C THR A 124 19.17 -15.05 9.61
N VAL A 125 19.30 -16.12 8.82
CA VAL A 125 19.76 -17.48 9.19
C VAL A 125 18.80 -18.31 10.05
N ARG A 126 18.77 -19.63 9.77
CA ARG A 126 17.95 -20.63 10.50
C ARG A 126 18.64 -21.07 11.80
N PRO A 127 17.88 -21.50 12.84
CA PRO A 127 18.47 -22.05 14.06
C PRO A 127 19.22 -23.36 13.82
N SER A 128 20.31 -23.57 14.56
CA SER A 128 20.98 -24.86 14.64
C SER A 128 20.17 -25.85 15.50
N ARG A 129 20.38 -27.15 15.26
CA ARG A 129 19.60 -28.24 15.88
C ARG A 129 20.10 -28.59 17.30
N LYS A 130 19.15 -28.90 18.19
CA LYS A 130 19.03 -30.19 18.90
C LYS A 130 17.66 -30.27 19.59
N GLY A 131 17.08 -31.47 19.71
CA GLY A 131 15.72 -31.67 20.21
C GLY A 131 14.95 -32.75 19.46
N THR A 132 15.20 -34.01 19.80
CA THR A 132 14.47 -35.18 19.30
C THR A 132 13.17 -35.39 20.07
N HIS A 133 12.01 -35.39 19.40
CA HIS A 133 10.78 -36.16 19.73
C HIS A 133 9.73 -35.90 18.62
N GLY A 134 8.75 -36.80 18.44
CA GLY A 134 7.53 -36.48 17.64
C GLY A 134 7.28 -37.22 16.31
N LEU A 135 7.69 -38.48 16.17
CA LEU A 135 7.17 -39.36 15.10
C LEU A 135 5.65 -39.58 15.25
N CYS A 136 4.81 -38.83 14.53
CA CYS A 136 3.38 -39.19 14.35
C CYS A 136 2.59 -38.42 13.26
N LYS A 137 2.87 -37.14 12.98
CA LYS A 137 1.89 -36.27 12.26
C LYS A 137 1.89 -36.33 10.73
N LEU A 138 2.75 -37.12 10.07
CA LEU A 138 2.95 -37.06 8.60
C LEU A 138 2.01 -37.93 7.74
N ARG A 139 0.86 -38.40 8.26
CA ARG A 139 -0.11 -39.23 7.49
C ARG A 139 -1.43 -38.55 7.13
N ARG A 140 -1.74 -37.34 7.63
CA ARG A 140 -3.03 -36.66 7.38
C ARG A 140 -3.06 -35.68 6.20
N THR A 141 -1.90 -35.19 5.73
CA THR A 141 -1.82 -34.08 4.75
C THR A 141 -2.17 -34.46 3.31
N ARG A 142 -1.78 -35.65 2.83
CA ARG A 142 -2.08 -36.09 1.44
C ARG A 142 -3.58 -36.21 1.15
N ALA A 143 -4.35 -36.74 2.10
CA ALA A 143 -5.81 -36.88 1.94
C ALA A 143 -6.53 -35.52 1.94
N GLN A 144 -6.04 -34.53 2.70
CA GLN A 144 -6.62 -33.20 2.74
C GLN A 144 -6.31 -32.40 1.46
N ALA A 145 -5.06 -32.46 0.97
CA ALA A 145 -4.69 -31.87 -0.32
C ALA A 145 -5.52 -32.43 -1.49
N ALA A 146 -5.73 -33.75 -1.54
CA ALA A 146 -6.54 -34.41 -2.56
C ALA A 146 -8.06 -34.07 -2.48
N ARG A 147 -8.56 -33.63 -1.32
CA ARG A 147 -9.92 -33.09 -1.18
C ARG A 147 -9.99 -31.64 -1.67
N GLN A 148 -8.96 -30.84 -1.39
CA GLN A 148 -8.90 -29.44 -1.83
C GLN A 148 -8.78 -29.31 -3.37
N THR A 149 -7.97 -30.13 -4.03
CA THR A 149 -7.89 -30.11 -5.51
C THR A 149 -9.20 -30.52 -6.16
N ARG A 150 -9.90 -31.55 -5.65
CA ARG A 150 -11.24 -31.94 -6.15
C ARG A 150 -12.30 -30.85 -5.94
N ALA A 151 -12.23 -30.08 -4.85
CA ALA A 151 -13.14 -28.95 -4.63
C ALA A 151 -12.91 -27.81 -5.63
N ILE A 152 -11.65 -27.48 -5.93
CA ILE A 152 -11.29 -26.47 -6.93
C ILE A 152 -11.72 -26.92 -8.34
N ASP A 153 -11.42 -28.16 -8.71
CA ASP A 153 -11.78 -28.76 -10.00
C ASP A 153 -13.31 -28.89 -10.21
N ALA A 154 -14.08 -29.07 -9.13
CA ALA A 154 -15.54 -29.00 -9.17
C ALA A 154 -16.08 -27.56 -9.34
N LEU A 155 -15.46 -26.58 -8.69
CA LEU A 155 -15.84 -25.16 -8.84
C LEU A 155 -15.55 -24.63 -10.24
N LEU A 156 -14.45 -25.06 -10.87
CA LEU A 156 -14.12 -24.70 -12.26
C LEU A 156 -15.18 -25.25 -13.24
N ARG A 157 -15.55 -26.53 -13.15
CA ARG A 157 -16.61 -27.11 -14.00
C ARG A 157 -17.99 -26.47 -13.78
N LEU A 158 -18.27 -25.94 -12.59
CA LEU A 158 -19.49 -25.17 -12.32
C LEU A 158 -19.47 -23.77 -12.95
N ALA A 159 -18.29 -23.17 -13.15
CA ALA A 159 -18.15 -21.90 -13.86
C ALA A 159 -18.34 -22.06 -15.37
N ASP A 160 -17.73 -23.08 -15.98
CA ASP A 160 -17.85 -23.38 -17.42
C ASP A 160 -19.32 -23.60 -17.85
N SER A 161 -20.17 -24.11 -16.95
CA SER A 161 -21.60 -24.34 -17.20
C SER A 161 -22.43 -23.06 -17.37
N LYS A 162 -21.88 -21.86 -17.14
CA LYS A 162 -22.62 -20.58 -17.18
C LYS A 162 -22.08 -19.53 -18.15
N VAL A 163 -21.11 -19.86 -19.00
CA VAL A 163 -20.64 -18.94 -20.05
C VAL A 163 -21.72 -18.80 -21.14
N PRO A 164 -22.27 -17.60 -21.40
CA PRO A 164 -23.23 -17.41 -22.48
C PRO A 164 -22.56 -17.66 -23.83
N LYS A 165 -23.19 -18.46 -24.69
CA LYS A 165 -22.66 -18.77 -26.04
C LYS A 165 -22.94 -17.68 -27.08
N ASP A 166 -23.79 -16.72 -26.74
CA ASP A 166 -24.10 -15.54 -27.56
C ASP A 166 -23.13 -14.39 -27.21
N PRO A 167 -22.37 -13.85 -28.20
CA PRO A 167 -21.54 -12.65 -28.00
C PRO A 167 -22.28 -11.43 -27.43
N GLN A 168 -23.59 -11.26 -27.68
CA GLN A 168 -24.36 -10.17 -27.09
C GLN A 168 -24.59 -10.37 -25.59
N GLU A 169 -24.94 -11.59 -25.16
CA GLU A 169 -25.06 -11.91 -23.72
C GLU A 169 -23.70 -11.87 -23.02
N MET A 170 -22.61 -12.29 -23.66
CA MET A 170 -21.26 -12.07 -23.12
C MET A 170 -20.98 -10.57 -22.87
N MET A 171 -21.40 -9.69 -23.77
CA MET A 171 -21.21 -8.25 -23.63
C MET A 171 -22.08 -7.67 -22.50
N LYS A 172 -23.36 -8.06 -22.41
CA LYS A 172 -24.26 -7.66 -21.31
C LYS A 172 -23.74 -8.14 -19.96
N HIS A 173 -23.29 -9.40 -19.86
CA HIS A 173 -22.74 -9.99 -18.64
C HIS A 173 -21.44 -9.29 -18.20
N SER A 174 -20.58 -8.92 -19.15
CA SER A 174 -19.36 -8.16 -18.87
C SER A 174 -19.65 -6.74 -18.38
N LEU A 175 -20.60 -6.03 -19.02
CA LEU A 175 -21.04 -4.71 -18.59
C LEU A 175 -21.72 -4.74 -17.22
N LYS A 176 -22.53 -5.76 -16.94
CA LYS A 176 -23.15 -5.96 -15.62
C LYS A 176 -22.07 -6.12 -14.53
N HIS A 177 -21.10 -7.01 -14.72
CA HIS A 177 -20.01 -7.17 -13.76
C HIS A 177 -19.14 -5.91 -13.62
N PHE A 178 -18.95 -5.13 -14.68
CA PHE A 178 -18.23 -3.85 -14.60
C PHE A 178 -18.95 -2.82 -13.72
N VAL A 179 -20.28 -2.74 -13.82
CA VAL A 179 -21.11 -1.88 -12.95
C VAL A 179 -21.15 -2.39 -11.51
N GLU A 180 -21.34 -3.70 -11.31
CA GLU A 180 -21.35 -4.31 -9.96
C GLU A 180 -19.98 -4.19 -9.26
N ALA A 181 -18.87 -4.31 -10.00
CA ALA A 181 -17.52 -4.09 -9.46
C ALA A 181 -17.26 -2.62 -9.12
N SER A 182 -17.81 -1.68 -9.90
CA SER A 182 -17.68 -0.23 -9.68
C SER A 182 -18.43 0.26 -8.43
N LEU A 183 -19.29 -0.57 -7.83
CA LEU A 183 -20.00 -0.30 -6.57
C LEU A 183 -19.24 -0.75 -5.31
N VAL A 184 -18.03 -1.33 -5.43
CA VAL A 184 -17.27 -1.90 -4.29
C VAL A 184 -15.84 -1.36 -4.23
N ASP A 185 -15.67 -0.13 -3.71
CA ASP A 185 -14.41 0.46 -3.20
C ASP A 185 -13.12 0.17 -4.02
N ILE A 186 -13.21 0.20 -5.36
CA ILE A 186 -12.04 0.05 -6.22
C ILE A 186 -11.19 1.33 -6.13
N PRO A 187 -9.91 1.26 -5.70
CA PRO A 187 -9.06 2.44 -5.64
C PRO A 187 -8.83 3.01 -7.05
N TYR A 188 -8.94 4.34 -7.16
CA TYR A 188 -9.03 5.07 -8.43
C TYR A 188 -7.95 4.73 -9.48
N GLU A 189 -6.73 4.40 -9.03
CA GLU A 189 -5.64 3.89 -9.89
C GLU A 189 -6.05 2.69 -10.77
N ASN A 190 -6.83 1.75 -10.23
CA ASN A 190 -7.29 0.58 -10.96
C ASN A 190 -8.35 0.95 -12.00
N VAL A 191 -9.22 1.92 -11.70
CA VAL A 191 -10.25 2.42 -12.64
C VAL A 191 -9.59 3.04 -13.87
N ILE A 192 -8.51 3.80 -13.68
CA ILE A 192 -7.70 4.36 -14.78
C ILE A 192 -7.12 3.22 -15.64
N ASN A 193 -6.44 2.24 -15.04
CA ASN A 193 -5.85 1.12 -15.79
C ASN A 193 -6.92 0.32 -16.59
N TYR A 194 -8.05 -0.03 -15.96
CA TYR A 194 -9.15 -0.70 -16.66
C TYR A 194 -9.72 0.12 -17.81
N SER A 195 -9.85 1.45 -17.66
CA SER A 195 -10.33 2.32 -18.75
C SER A 195 -9.38 2.34 -19.94
N VAL A 196 -8.05 2.27 -19.71
CA VAL A 196 -7.05 2.18 -20.78
C VAL A 196 -7.15 0.84 -21.51
N GLU A 197 -7.30 -0.27 -20.78
CA GLU A 197 -7.47 -1.61 -21.38
C GLU A 197 -8.75 -1.70 -22.23
N VAL A 198 -9.88 -1.22 -21.72
CA VAL A 198 -11.16 -1.18 -22.46
C VAL A 198 -11.06 -0.30 -23.70
N MET A 199 -10.45 0.89 -23.60
CA MET A 199 -10.27 1.78 -24.76
C MET A 199 -9.31 1.22 -25.81
N GLN A 200 -8.32 0.41 -25.40
CA GLN A 200 -7.45 -0.32 -26.33
C GLN A 200 -8.21 -1.46 -27.03
N ALA A 201 -9.01 -2.25 -26.29
CA ALA A 201 -9.83 -3.31 -26.88
C ALA A 201 -10.83 -2.76 -27.92
N ILE A 202 -11.49 -1.63 -27.63
CA ILE A 202 -12.37 -0.93 -28.57
C ILE A 202 -11.61 -0.49 -29.84
N ARG A 203 -10.39 0.03 -29.68
CA ARG A 203 -9.51 0.45 -30.78
C ARG A 203 -9.14 -0.72 -31.70
N ASP A 204 -8.82 -1.87 -31.12
CA ASP A 204 -8.43 -3.07 -31.89
C ASP A 204 -9.61 -3.74 -32.59
N VAL A 205 -10.79 -3.79 -31.95
CA VAL A 205 -12.04 -4.22 -32.60
C VAL A 205 -12.37 -3.33 -33.79
N ARG A 206 -12.30 -2.00 -33.63
CA ARG A 206 -12.53 -1.03 -34.72
C ARG A 206 -11.52 -1.20 -35.86
N LYS A 207 -10.24 -1.43 -35.54
CA LYS A 207 -9.19 -1.68 -36.54
C LYS A 207 -9.46 -2.95 -37.36
N LYS A 208 -9.87 -4.04 -36.70
CA LYS A 208 -10.24 -5.32 -37.34
C LYS A 208 -11.51 -5.21 -38.20
N TYR A 209 -12.46 -4.35 -37.84
CA TYR A 209 -13.65 -4.12 -38.68
C TYR A 209 -13.29 -3.34 -39.95
N ILE A 210 -12.49 -2.28 -39.82
CA ILE A 210 -12.07 -1.44 -40.96
C ILE A 210 -11.19 -2.22 -41.96
N SER A 211 -10.32 -3.14 -41.49
CA SER A 211 -9.54 -4.00 -42.40
C SER A 211 -10.43 -4.94 -43.22
N ASN A 212 -11.59 -5.31 -42.70
CA ASN A 212 -12.50 -6.27 -43.32
C ASN A 212 -13.60 -5.60 -44.16
N SER A 213 -13.75 -4.28 -44.11
CA SER A 213 -14.79 -3.53 -44.84
C SER A 213 -14.27 -2.80 -46.09
N LYS A 214 -13.07 -3.12 -46.57
CA LYS A 214 -12.65 -2.74 -47.93
C LYS A 214 -13.14 -3.80 -48.91
N PRO A 215 -14.07 -3.49 -49.84
CA PRO A 215 -14.27 -4.35 -51.00
C PRO A 215 -12.99 -4.36 -51.85
N GLY A 216 -12.74 -5.50 -52.49
CA GLY A 216 -11.78 -5.64 -53.60
C GLY A 216 -12.49 -5.51 -54.93
#